data_AF-A0A089PA02-F1
#
_entry.id   AF-A0A089PA02-F1
#
_cell.length_a   1.000
_cell.length_b   1.000
_cell.length_c   1.000
_cell.angle_alpha   90.00
_cell.angle_beta   90.00
_cell.angle_gamma   90.00
#
_symmetry.space_group_name_H-M   'P 1'
#
loop_
_entity.id
_entity.type
_entity.pdbx_description
1 polymer ?
#
loop_
_entity_poly.entity_id
_entity_poly.type
_entity_poly.pdbx_seq_one_letter_code
_entity_poly.pdbx_strand_id
1 'polypeptide(L)' 'MTSSSSSQVITEYGKQNIFGRETQPQLVEDYTSYPEEAEKTNGRWAMIGMVSLLVSYFTTGQIIPGIF' A
#
# COMPACT_ATOMS: atom_id res chain seq x y z
N MET A 1 22.56 12.50 -1.30
CA MET A 1 23.65 12.19 -2.25
C MET A 1 23.30 10.87 -2.92
N THR A 2 22.60 10.90 -4.05
CA THR A 2 22.19 9.71 -4.78
C THR A 2 23.30 9.34 -5.77
N SER A 3 24.04 8.29 -5.45
CA SER A 3 25.08 7.72 -6.33
C SER A 3 24.40 7.00 -7.49
N SER A 4 24.19 7.70 -8.60
CA SER A 4 23.76 7.10 -9.86
C SER A 4 24.91 6.23 -10.38
N SER A 5 24.86 4.92 -10.10
CA SER A 5 25.83 3.94 -10.54
C SER A 5 25.93 3.95 -12.07
N SER A 6 27.06 4.41 -12.61
CA SER A 6 27.29 4.52 -14.04
C SER A 6 27.38 3.14 -14.67
N SER A 7 26.36 2.75 -15.42
CA SER A 7 26.20 1.43 -16.03
C SER A 7 26.90 1.30 -17.38
N GLN A 8 28.17 1.69 -17.43
CA GLN A 8 28.94 1.69 -18.68
C GLN A 8 29.78 0.41 -18.75
N VAL A 9 29.46 -0.50 -19.67
CA VAL A 9 30.32 -1.63 -20.02
C VAL A 9 31.31 -1.15 -21.07
N ILE A 10 32.56 -0.99 -20.67
CA ILE A 10 33.65 -0.54 -21.53
C ILE A 10 34.46 -1.77 -21.91
N THR A 11 34.58 -2.03 -23.22
CA THR A 11 35.47 -3.09 -23.72
C THR A 11 36.93 -2.67 -23.53
N GLU A 12 37.87 -3.62 -23.55
CA GLU A 12 39.31 -3.41 -23.26
C GLU A 12 39.96 -2.27 -24.09
N TYR A 13 39.35 -1.88 -25.21
CA TYR A 13 39.81 -0.80 -26.10
C TYR A 13 39.03 0.52 -25.96
N GLY A 14 38.30 0.73 -24.86
CA GLY A 14 37.57 1.98 -24.63
C GLY A 14 36.31 2.16 -25.49
N LYS A 15 35.91 1.13 -26.25
CA LYS A 15 34.69 1.16 -27.06
C LYS A 15 33.47 0.83 -26.19
N GLN A 16 32.42 1.62 -26.37
CA GLN A 16 31.12 1.40 -25.74
C GLN A 16 30.51 0.08 -26.24
N ASN A 17 30.06 -0.75 -25.29
CA ASN A 17 29.47 -2.05 -25.58
C ASN A 17 28.26 -1.95 -26.54
N ILE A 18 28.23 -2.81 -27.57
CA ILE A 18 27.18 -2.90 -28.61
C ILE A 18 25.97 -3.72 -28.12
N PHE A 19 26.10 -4.45 -27.01
CA PHE A 19 25.00 -5.22 -26.42
C PHE A 19 24.08 -4.31 -25.59
N GLY A 20 22.78 -4.37 -25.89
CA GLY A 20 21.75 -3.69 -25.10
C GLY A 20 21.69 -4.28 -23.69
N ARG A 21 21.73 -3.42 -22.66
CA ARG A 21 21.56 -3.83 -21.26
C ARG A 21 20.12 -3.54 -20.86
N GLU A 22 19.39 -4.58 -20.48
CA GLU A 22 18.03 -4.42 -19.97
C GLU A 22 18.01 -3.81 -18.56
N THR A 23 16.94 -3.08 -18.25
CA THR A 23 16.69 -2.58 -16.90
C THR A 23 16.31 -3.75 -16.01
N GLN A 24 16.93 -3.84 -14.83
CA GLN A 24 16.58 -4.84 -13.83
C GLN A 24 15.15 -4.56 -13.30
N PRO A 25 14.25 -5.57 -13.29
CA PRO A 25 12.94 -5.40 -12.68
C PRO A 25 13.11 -5.14 -11.18
N GLN A 26 12.45 -4.10 -10.66
CA GLN A 26 12.42 -3.83 -9.22
C GLN A 26 11.18 -4.49 -8.63
N LEU A 27 11.38 -5.30 -7.59
CA LEU A 27 10.28 -5.82 -6.80
C LEU A 27 9.80 -4.71 -5.87
N VAL A 28 8.53 -4.34 -5.99
CA VAL A 28 7.86 -3.53 -4.97
C VAL A 28 7.33 -4.51 -3.94
N GLU A 29 8.09 -4.72 -2.86
CA GLU A 29 7.75 -5.74 -1.85
C GLU A 29 6.43 -5.46 -1.14
N ASP A 30 6.05 -4.19 -0.99
CA ASP A 30 4.82 -3.75 -0.32
C ASP A 30 3.72 -3.31 -1.30
N TYR A 31 3.61 -3.95 -2.47
CA TYR A 31 2.51 -3.65 -3.39
C TYR A 31 1.19 -4.24 -2.87
N THR A 32 0.48 -3.48 -2.06
CA THR A 32 -0.90 -3.80 -1.66
C THR A 32 -1.88 -3.28 -2.71
N SER A 33 -2.75 -4.15 -3.22
CA SER A 33 -3.75 -3.78 -4.21
C SER A 33 -4.76 -2.78 -3.63
N TYR A 34 -4.99 -1.64 -4.30
CA TYR A 34 -5.95 -0.61 -3.88
C TYR A 34 -7.34 -1.15 -3.46
N PRO A 35 -8.00 -2.06 -4.21
CA PRO A 35 -9.30 -2.60 -3.80
C PRO A 35 -9.24 -3.41 -2.49
N GLU A 36 -8.15 -4.14 -2.25
CA GLU A 36 -8.02 -4.98 -1.06
C GLU A 36 -7.88 -4.14 0.22
N GLU A 37 -7.13 -3.04 0.15
CA GLU A 37 -7.01 -2.10 1.26
C GLU A 37 -8.31 -1.33 1.51
N ALA A 38 -9.07 -1.01 0.46
CA ALA A 38 -10.40 -0.43 0.58
C ALA A 38 -11.38 -1.38 1.29
N GLU A 39 -11.36 -2.67 0.97
CA GLU A 39 -12.18 -3.69 1.63
C GLU A 39 -11.80 -3.87 3.11
N LYS A 40 -10.50 -3.95 3.42
CA LYS A 40 -10.00 -4.05 4.81
C LYS A 40 -10.41 -2.84 5.65
N THR A 41 -10.26 -1.63 5.11
CA THR A 41 -10.63 -0.40 5.83
C THR A 41 -12.13 -0.30 6.05
N ASN A 42 -12.95 -0.57 5.02
CA ASN A 42 -14.40 -0.62 5.15
C ASN A 42 -14.86 -1.66 6.18
N GLY A 43 -14.26 -2.86 6.18
CA GLY A 43 -14.57 -3.91 7.15
C GLY A 43 -14.25 -3.49 8.59
N ARG A 44 -13.14 -2.79 8.84
CA ARG A 44 -12.79 -2.27 10.17
C ARG A 44 -13.77 -1.21 10.67
N TRP A 45 -14.16 -0.28 9.80
CA TRP A 45 -15.18 0.73 10.13
C TRP A 45 -16.53 0.10 10.46
N ALA A 46 -16.96 -0.91 9.70
CA ALA A 46 -18.20 -1.64 9.96
C ALA A 46 -18.17 -2.38 11.31
N MET A 47 -17.04 -3.02 11.66
CA MET A 47 -16.86 -3.70 12.95
C MET A 47 -16.96 -2.72 14.12
N ILE A 48 -16.29 -1.56 14.02
CA ILE A 48 -16.37 -0.50 15.04
C ILE A 48 -17.80 0.03 15.15
N GLY A 49 -18.49 0.23 14.01
CA GLY A 49 -19.88 0.66 13.98
C GLY A 49 -20.82 -0.32 14.68
N MET A 50 -20.65 -1.62 14.47
CA MET A 50 -21.46 -2.63 15.18
C MET A 50 -21.20 -2.64 16.69
N VAL A 51 -19.94 -2.58 17.10
CA VAL A 51 -19.58 -2.56 18.54
C VAL A 51 -20.10 -1.29 19.21
N SER A 52 -20.01 -0.14 18.54
CA SER A 52 -20.51 1.11 19.10
C SER A 52 -22.02 1.11 19.29
N LEU A 53 -22.79 0.48 18.39
CA LEU A 53 -24.24 0.30 18.56
C LEU A 53 -24.57 -0.53 19.81
N LEU A 54 -23.84 -1.62 20.04
CA LEU A 54 -24.00 -2.43 21.24
C LEU A 54 -23.68 -1.62 22.50
N VAL A 55 -22.52 -0.94 22.51
CA VAL A 55 -22.10 -0.09 23.63
C VAL A 55 -23.10 1.04 23.90
N SER A 56 -23.64 1.66 22.85
CA SER A 56 -24.68 2.70 22.96
C SER A 56 -25.93 2.15 23.65
N TYR A 57 -26.42 0.99 23.22
CA TYR A 57 -27.59 0.36 23.84
C TYR A 57 -27.35 0.01 25.30
N PHE A 58 -26.17 -0.54 25.64
CA PHE A 58 -25.83 -0.86 27.04
C PHE A 58 -25.74 0.37 27.95
N THR A 59 -25.28 1.51 27.44
CA THR A 59 -25.02 2.71 28.25
C THR A 59 -26.23 3.65 28.31
N THR A 60 -26.94 3.86 27.21
CA THR A 60 -28.04 4.83 27.09
C THR A 60 -29.42 4.18 26.94
N GLY A 61 -29.50 2.86 26.76
CA GLY A 61 -30.75 2.15 26.47
C GLY A 61 -31.28 2.36 25.05
N GLN A 62 -30.57 3.15 24.23
CA GLN A 62 -30.94 3.47 22.85
C GLN A 62 -29.87 2.97 21.88
N ILE A 63 -30.30 2.30 20.81
CA ILE A 63 -29.40 1.81 19.76
C ILE A 63 -28.78 2.98 19.00
N ILE A 64 -29.58 4.04 18.74
CA ILE A 64 -29.09 5.31 18.20
C ILE A 64 -29.63 6.46 19.05
N PRO A 65 -28.79 7.10 19.86
CA PRO A 65 -29.24 8.16 20.77
C PRO A 65 -29.60 9.42 19.97
N GLY A 66 -30.77 9.99 20.24
CA GLY A 66 -31.19 11.27 19.65
C GLY A 66 -31.82 11.21 18.25
N ILE A 67 -32.10 10.02 17.72
CA ILE A 67 -33.02 9.83 16.59
C ILE A 67 -34.36 9.42 17.20
N PHE A 68 -35.36 10.30 17.09
CA PHE A 68 -36.68 10.15 17.72
C PHE A 68 -37.66 9.35 16.83
#